data_AF-A0A399YUX0-F1
#
_entry.id   AF-A0A399YUX0-F1
#
_cell.length_a   1.000
_cell.length_b   1.000
_cell.length_c   1.000
_cell.angle_alpha   90.00
_cell.angle_beta   90.00
_cell.angle_gamma   90.00
#
_symmetry.space_group_name_H-M   'P 1'
#
loop_
_entity.id
_entity.type
_entity.pdbx_description
1 polymer ?
#
loop_
_entity_poly.entity_id
_entity_poly.type
_entity_poly.pdbx_seq_one_letter_code
_entity_poly.pdbx_strand_id
1 'polypeptide(L)'
;MPKQTKHADPVLIQVLRYAMEQIADEMGHTLIRTARSTVIKEIKDISCAVFDRNGNTIAQAHHAPMLLTGFELGMRQLRAQFRDEDLSDGDVIVFNDPYSGGQHVMDLVTFAPVFVEAKHSLRQREKSNSSAANASPLLVGFVGSMAHHADLGGAAPGGTQGGLTEIYQEGLRLPMVKLYKKGQEDAELFGILNNNI
;
A
#
# COMPACT_ATOMS: atom_id res chain seq x y z
N MET A 1 -8.61 25.38 33.89
CA MET A 1 -7.86 26.02 32.78
C MET A 1 -7.76 25.04 31.63
N PRO A 2 -8.12 25.41 30.39
CA PRO A 2 -7.95 24.53 29.25
C PRO A 2 -6.45 24.29 29.02
N LYS A 3 -6.05 23.03 28.84
CA LYS A 3 -4.66 22.64 28.55
C LYS A 3 -4.23 23.34 27.25
N GLN A 4 -3.09 24.03 27.27
CA GLN A 4 -2.45 24.52 26.05
C GLN A 4 -2.26 23.35 25.09
N THR A 5 -3.00 23.36 23.98
CA THR A 5 -2.68 22.55 22.83
C THR A 5 -1.33 23.03 22.32
N LYS A 6 -0.32 22.16 22.30
CA LYS A 6 0.93 22.46 21.59
C LYS A 6 0.55 22.70 20.14
N HIS A 7 0.54 23.95 19.69
CA HIS A 7 0.37 24.26 18.28
C HIS A 7 1.54 23.65 17.53
N ALA A 8 1.25 22.81 16.55
CA ALA A 8 2.26 22.28 15.65
C ALA A 8 2.88 23.46 14.88
N ASP A 9 4.21 23.46 14.76
CA ASP A 9 4.95 24.51 14.04
C ASP A 9 4.48 24.54 12.57
N PRO A 10 3.91 25.66 12.10
CA PRO A 10 3.36 25.73 10.75
C PRO A 10 4.44 25.53 9.68
N VAL A 11 5.69 25.93 9.91
CA VAL A 11 6.79 25.70 8.97
C VAL A 11 7.10 24.21 8.91
N LEU A 12 7.22 23.55 10.07
CA LEU A 12 7.47 22.12 10.14
C LEU A 12 6.36 21.31 9.47
N ILE A 13 5.09 21.66 9.68
CA ILE A 13 3.96 20.98 9.02
C ILE A 13 4.10 21.07 7.50
N GLN A 14 4.46 22.22 6.96
CA GLN A 14 4.64 22.38 5.51
C GLN A 14 5.79 21.54 4.98
N VAL A 15 6.93 21.50 5.69
CA VAL A 15 8.07 20.64 5.33
C VAL A 15 7.65 19.17 5.32
N LEU A 16 6.92 18.72 6.35
CA LEU A 16 6.45 17.33 6.44
C LEU A 16 5.43 16.99 5.35
N ARG A 17 4.47 17.89 5.07
CA ARG A 17 3.50 17.70 3.98
C ARG A 17 4.19 17.48 2.64
N TYR A 18 5.07 18.41 2.25
CA TYR A 18 5.78 18.30 0.97
C TYR A 18 6.71 17.09 0.91
N ALA A 19 7.33 16.70 2.03
CA ALA A 19 8.12 15.47 2.08
C ALA A 19 7.25 14.22 1.82
N MET A 20 6.05 14.14 2.39
CA MET A 20 5.15 13.00 2.19
C MET A 20 4.57 12.95 0.76
N GLU A 21 4.20 14.11 0.20
CA GLU A 21 3.78 14.23 -1.21
C GLU A 21 4.92 13.78 -2.15
N GLN A 22 6.14 14.23 -1.90
CA GLN A 22 7.31 13.84 -2.69
C GLN A 22 7.62 12.35 -2.60
N ILE A 23 7.47 11.73 -1.43
CA ILE A 23 7.63 10.28 -1.27
C ILE A 23 6.62 9.53 -2.16
N ALA A 24 5.35 9.95 -2.14
CA ALA A 24 4.31 9.31 -2.96
C ALA A 24 4.62 9.45 -4.47
N ASP A 25 5.03 10.64 -4.92
CA ASP A 25 5.41 10.87 -6.33
C ASP A 25 6.68 10.09 -6.71
N GLU A 26 7.68 9.96 -5.84
CA GLU A 26 8.89 9.17 -6.10
C GLU A 26 8.62 7.66 -6.19
N MET A 27 7.68 7.15 -5.39
CA MET A 27 7.20 5.77 -5.52
C MET A 27 6.61 5.55 -6.92
N GLY A 28 5.72 6.44 -7.37
CA GLY A 28 5.10 6.33 -8.69
C GLY A 28 6.09 6.49 -9.84
N HIS A 29 7.03 7.44 -9.76
CA HIS A 29 8.13 7.56 -10.72
C HIS A 29 9.03 6.32 -10.76
N THR A 30 9.22 5.64 -9.63
CA THR A 30 9.98 4.39 -9.60
C THR A 30 9.23 3.30 -10.34
N LEU A 31 7.93 3.11 -10.08
CA LEU A 31 7.08 2.16 -10.80
C LEU A 31 7.10 2.40 -12.31
N ILE A 32 6.91 3.64 -12.76
CA ILE A 32 6.95 4.02 -14.19
C ILE A 32 8.33 3.69 -14.80
N ARG A 33 9.42 3.96 -14.07
CA ARG A 33 10.77 3.70 -14.60
C ARG A 33 11.09 2.22 -14.74
N THR A 34 10.62 1.39 -13.81
CA THR A 34 10.91 -0.05 -13.77
C THR A 34 9.90 -0.90 -14.53
N ALA A 35 8.72 -0.37 -14.85
CA ALA A 35 7.68 -1.11 -15.55
C ALA A 35 8.06 -1.44 -16.99
N ARG A 36 7.65 -2.63 -17.42
CA ARG A 36 7.70 -3.10 -18.81
C ARG A 36 6.37 -2.91 -19.56
N SER A 37 5.26 -2.80 -18.83
CA SER A 37 3.93 -2.60 -19.40
C SER A 37 3.77 -1.17 -19.93
N THR A 38 3.25 -1.01 -21.15
CA THR A 38 2.93 0.30 -21.73
C THR A 38 1.80 1.01 -20.96
N VAL A 39 0.93 0.25 -20.30
CA VAL A 39 -0.12 0.79 -19.39
C VAL A 39 0.51 1.59 -18.26
N ILE A 40 1.62 1.11 -17.71
CA ILE A 40 2.31 1.82 -16.62
C ILE A 40 3.32 2.82 -17.18
N LYS A 41 4.08 2.44 -18.21
CA LYS A 41 5.18 3.24 -18.74
C LYS A 41 4.72 4.52 -19.45
N GLU A 42 3.71 4.39 -20.30
CA GLU A 42 3.25 5.44 -21.21
C GLU A 42 1.93 6.05 -20.74
N ILE A 43 0.94 5.19 -20.42
CA ILE A 43 -0.39 5.64 -19.97
C ILE A 43 -0.34 6.16 -18.52
N LYS A 44 0.54 5.57 -17.70
CA LYS A 44 0.72 5.91 -16.27
C LYS A 44 -0.55 5.68 -15.46
N ASP A 45 -1.26 4.59 -15.77
CA ASP A 45 -2.43 4.16 -15.02
C ASP A 45 -2.02 3.46 -13.72
N ILE A 46 -1.51 4.30 -12.81
CA ILE A 46 -0.99 3.93 -11.51
C ILE A 46 -1.32 5.01 -10.48
N SER A 47 -1.27 4.64 -9.21
CA SER A 47 -1.23 5.60 -8.12
C SER A 47 -0.42 5.06 -6.95
N CYS A 48 0.07 5.95 -6.11
CA CYS A 48 0.86 5.64 -4.92
C CYS A 48 0.40 6.52 -3.77
N ALA A 49 0.38 5.99 -2.56
CA ALA A 49 -0.08 6.71 -1.40
C ALA A 49 0.69 6.33 -0.12
N VAL A 50 0.73 7.28 0.81
CA VAL A 50 1.28 7.14 2.16
C VAL A 50 0.13 7.26 3.14
N PHE A 51 0.08 6.37 4.12
CA PHE A 51 -0.99 6.29 5.11
C PHE A 51 -0.45 6.33 6.54
N ASP A 52 -1.25 6.86 7.46
CA ASP A 52 -0.98 6.72 8.88
C ASP A 52 -1.20 5.28 9.38
N ARG A 53 -0.85 5.00 10.64
CA ARG A 53 -1.04 3.69 11.27
C ARG A 53 -2.51 3.19 11.25
N ASN A 54 -3.47 4.11 11.20
CA ASN A 54 -4.90 3.78 11.18
C ASN A 54 -5.43 3.58 9.75
N GLY A 55 -4.59 3.79 8.73
CA GLY A 55 -4.96 3.66 7.32
C GLY A 55 -5.58 4.92 6.71
N ASN A 56 -5.49 6.08 7.37
CA ASN A 56 -5.91 7.33 6.76
C ASN A 56 -4.83 7.84 5.79
N THR A 57 -5.25 8.30 4.62
CA THR A 57 -4.34 8.87 3.61
C THR A 57 -3.67 10.15 4.13
N ILE A 58 -2.35 10.17 4.09
CA ILE A 58 -1.50 11.33 4.41
C ILE A 58 -1.08 12.07 3.15
N ALA A 59 -0.69 11.34 2.11
CA ALA A 59 -0.29 11.88 0.83
C ALA A 59 -0.58 10.88 -0.29
N GLN A 60 -0.81 11.38 -1.50
CA GLN A 60 -1.04 10.56 -2.70
C GLN A 60 -0.37 11.21 -3.90
N ALA A 61 0.17 10.37 -4.79
CA ALA A 61 0.84 10.79 -6.01
C ALA A 61 -0.14 11.41 -7.03
N HIS A 62 0.36 12.32 -7.86
CA HIS A 62 -0.43 13.12 -8.79
C HIS A 62 -0.82 12.41 -10.10
N HIS A 63 -0.65 11.08 -10.21
CA HIS A 63 -0.78 10.35 -11.48
C HIS A 63 -2.23 10.17 -11.94
N ALA A 64 -3.00 9.30 -11.28
CA ALA A 64 -4.37 8.98 -11.65
C ALA A 64 -5.35 9.28 -10.50
N PRO A 65 -6.00 10.47 -10.49
CA PRO A 65 -6.92 10.86 -9.41
C PRO A 65 -8.13 9.94 -9.22
N MET A 66 -8.55 9.24 -10.29
CA MET A 66 -9.64 8.25 -10.24
C MET A 66 -9.37 7.09 -9.28
N LEU A 67 -8.10 6.83 -8.94
CA LEU A 67 -7.70 5.71 -8.09
C LEU A 67 -7.77 6.03 -6.57
N LEU A 68 -8.20 7.25 -6.21
CA LEU A 68 -8.27 7.75 -4.83
C LEU A 68 -9.14 6.86 -3.92
N THR A 69 -10.33 6.49 -4.39
CA THR A 69 -11.31 5.76 -3.56
C THR A 69 -10.87 4.32 -3.25
N GLY A 70 -10.15 3.68 -4.18
CA GLY A 70 -9.70 2.29 -4.02
C GLY A 70 -8.73 2.11 -2.84
N PHE A 71 -7.85 3.09 -2.63
CA PHE A 71 -6.91 3.07 -1.50
C PHE A 71 -7.61 3.20 -0.15
N GLU A 72 -8.56 4.11 -0.01
CA GLU A 72 -9.24 4.33 1.28
C GLU A 72 -10.06 3.10 1.69
N LEU A 73 -10.82 2.53 0.76
CA LEU A 73 -11.60 1.31 1.01
C LEU A 73 -10.68 0.10 1.26
N GLY A 74 -9.63 -0.05 0.45
CA GLY A 74 -8.62 -1.09 0.63
C GLY A 74 -7.94 -1.03 1.99
N MET A 75 -7.51 0.14 2.43
CA MET A 75 -6.90 0.30 3.77
C MET A 75 -7.89 0.01 4.88
N ARG A 76 -9.15 0.44 4.76
CA ARG A 76 -10.18 0.11 5.75
C ARG A 76 -10.37 -1.40 5.87
N GLN A 77 -10.39 -2.11 4.74
CA GLN A 77 -10.49 -3.56 4.71
C GLN A 77 -9.23 -4.22 5.31
N LEU A 78 -8.04 -3.74 4.98
CA LEU A 78 -6.78 -4.22 5.56
C LEU A 78 -6.80 -4.09 7.07
N ARG A 79 -7.23 -2.93 7.59
CA ARG A 79 -7.31 -2.68 9.04
C ARG A 79 -8.41 -3.49 9.74
N ALA A 80 -9.43 -3.92 9.02
CA ALA A 80 -10.44 -4.84 9.54
C ALA A 80 -9.93 -6.28 9.61
N GLN A 81 -9.06 -6.69 8.69
CA GLN A 81 -8.57 -8.07 8.57
C GLN A 81 -7.25 -8.33 9.33
N PHE A 82 -6.36 -7.34 9.40
CA PHE A 82 -5.03 -7.47 9.99
C PHE A 82 -4.87 -6.53 11.18
N ARG A 83 -4.53 -7.10 12.33
CA ARG A 83 -4.05 -6.35 13.50
C ARG A 83 -2.57 -6.07 13.35
N ASP A 84 -2.05 -5.19 14.19
CA ASP A 84 -0.63 -4.81 14.17
C ASP A 84 0.29 -6.00 14.45
N GLU A 85 -0.17 -6.97 15.25
CA GLU A 85 0.57 -8.19 15.57
C GLU A 85 0.63 -9.18 14.40
N ASP A 86 -0.30 -9.07 13.44
CA ASP A 86 -0.33 -9.91 12.25
C ASP A 86 0.63 -9.41 11.18
N LEU A 87 1.14 -8.17 11.31
CA LEU A 87 1.99 -7.50 10.32
C LEU A 87 3.46 -7.54 10.75
N SER A 88 4.34 -7.69 9.78
CA SER A 88 5.78 -7.67 10.00
C SER A 88 6.49 -6.84 8.95
N ASP A 89 7.67 -6.32 9.31
CA ASP A 89 8.52 -5.62 8.37
C ASP A 89 8.86 -6.53 7.18
N GLY A 90 8.77 -5.98 5.96
CA GLY A 90 8.90 -6.72 4.70
C GLY A 90 7.66 -7.50 4.26
N ASP A 91 6.54 -7.43 4.96
CA ASP A 91 5.27 -7.93 4.41
C ASP A 91 4.80 -7.06 3.23
N VAL A 92 4.21 -7.69 2.21
CA VAL A 92 3.50 -6.98 1.14
C VAL A 92 2.14 -7.65 0.97
N ILE A 93 1.08 -6.90 1.20
CA ILE A 93 -0.30 -7.34 1.04
C ILE A 93 -0.73 -6.96 -0.38
N VAL A 94 -1.44 -7.86 -1.07
CA VAL A 94 -2.00 -7.64 -2.41
C VAL A 94 -3.48 -7.98 -2.44
N PHE A 95 -4.27 -7.25 -3.23
CA PHE A 95 -5.65 -7.59 -3.56
C PHE A 95 -6.10 -6.84 -4.83
N ASN A 96 -7.18 -7.33 -5.45
CA ASN A 96 -7.92 -6.63 -6.50
C ASN A 96 -9.44 -6.91 -6.44
N ASP A 97 -9.91 -7.67 -5.43
CA ASP A 97 -11.32 -8.01 -5.27
C ASP A 97 -12.20 -6.76 -5.17
N PRO A 98 -13.09 -6.50 -6.15
CA PRO A 98 -13.94 -5.30 -6.15
C PRO A 98 -14.90 -5.24 -4.95
N TYR A 99 -15.29 -6.39 -4.41
CA TYR A 99 -16.16 -6.46 -3.23
C TYR A 99 -15.43 -6.15 -1.93
N SER A 100 -14.09 -6.07 -1.96
CA SER A 100 -13.21 -5.82 -0.83
C SER A 100 -12.44 -4.49 -0.94
N GLY A 101 -12.89 -3.58 -1.82
CA GLY A 101 -12.31 -2.25 -2.02
C GLY A 101 -11.48 -2.09 -3.30
N GLY A 102 -11.37 -3.14 -4.12
CA GLY A 102 -10.80 -3.04 -5.46
C GLY A 102 -11.73 -2.22 -6.37
N GLN A 103 -11.18 -1.58 -7.40
CA GLN A 103 -12.00 -0.81 -8.34
C GLN A 103 -12.59 -1.72 -9.41
N HIS A 104 -11.73 -2.54 -10.00
CA HIS A 104 -12.09 -3.64 -10.86
C HIS A 104 -10.93 -4.65 -10.89
N VAL A 105 -11.13 -5.80 -11.54
CA VAL A 105 -10.18 -6.91 -11.45
C VAL A 105 -8.77 -6.51 -11.93
N MET A 106 -8.63 -5.65 -12.94
CA MET A 106 -7.31 -5.33 -13.51
C MET A 106 -6.41 -4.47 -12.59
N ASP A 107 -6.99 -3.82 -11.58
CA ASP A 107 -6.26 -2.94 -10.68
C ASP A 107 -5.75 -3.73 -9.48
N LEU A 108 -4.47 -4.14 -9.54
CA LEU A 108 -3.81 -4.75 -8.40
C LEU A 108 -3.33 -3.65 -7.46
N VAL A 109 -3.83 -3.73 -6.22
CA VAL A 109 -3.45 -2.84 -5.13
C VAL A 109 -2.54 -3.60 -4.19
N THR A 110 -1.49 -2.93 -3.75
CA THR A 110 -0.52 -3.44 -2.81
C THR A 110 -0.35 -2.48 -1.63
N PHE A 111 -0.16 -3.03 -0.43
CA PHE A 111 0.17 -2.29 0.78
C PHE A 111 1.35 -2.91 1.49
N ALA A 112 2.28 -2.09 1.95
CA ALA A 112 3.39 -2.50 2.80
C ALA A 112 3.35 -1.72 4.13
N PRO A 113 3.42 -2.41 5.29
CA PRO A 113 3.54 -1.75 6.59
C PRO A 113 4.93 -1.12 6.75
N VAL A 114 4.97 0.08 7.33
CA VAL A 114 6.22 0.81 7.60
C VAL A 114 6.54 0.74 9.07
N PHE A 115 7.71 0.19 9.38
CA PHE A 115 8.21 0.03 10.74
C PHE A 115 9.39 0.97 10.99
N VAL A 116 9.45 1.55 12.20
CA VAL A 116 10.57 2.36 12.65
C VAL A 116 11.12 1.76 13.94
N GLU A 117 12.44 1.61 14.02
CA GLU A 117 13.09 1.24 15.27
C GLU A 117 12.65 2.20 16.38
N ALA A 118 12.43 1.70 17.59
CA ALA A 118 12.00 2.51 18.72
C ALA A 118 13.10 3.47 19.24
N LYS A 119 13.82 4.17 18.36
CA LYS A 119 14.86 5.14 18.70
C LYS A 119 14.29 6.43 19.30
N HIS A 120 13.00 6.75 19.12
CA HIS A 120 12.38 7.88 19.81
C HIS A 120 12.01 7.62 21.28
N SER A 121 12.15 6.40 21.79
CA SER A 121 12.26 6.16 23.24
C SER A 121 13.64 6.55 23.80
N LEU A 122 14.66 6.76 22.95
CA LEU A 122 16.03 7.08 23.37
C LEU A 122 16.23 8.54 23.84
N ARG A 123 15.37 9.50 23.47
CA ARG A 123 15.46 10.86 24.07
C ARG A 123 15.11 10.89 25.57
N GLN A 124 14.55 9.81 26.12
CA GLN A 124 14.43 9.58 27.56
C GLN A 124 15.49 8.62 28.12
N ARG A 125 16.31 7.98 27.28
CA ARG A 125 17.29 6.96 27.70
C ARG A 125 18.64 7.50 28.20
N GLU A 126 18.96 8.78 28.00
CA GLU A 126 20.16 9.38 28.62
C GLU A 126 20.06 9.50 30.15
N LYS A 127 18.91 9.13 30.77
CA LYS A 127 18.75 9.12 32.23
C LYS A 127 18.54 7.74 32.87
N SER A 128 18.64 6.65 32.11
CA SER A 128 18.36 5.31 32.64
C SER A 128 19.40 4.30 32.17
N ASN A 129 20.35 3.96 33.04
CA ASN A 129 21.25 2.81 32.93
C ASN A 129 20.51 1.49 33.10
N SER A 130 19.55 1.18 32.23
CA SER A 130 18.90 -0.14 32.19
C SER A 130 19.04 -0.77 30.81
N SER A 131 19.39 -2.05 30.82
CA SER A 131 19.71 -2.89 29.67
C SER A 131 18.56 -2.91 28.65
N ALA A 132 18.76 -2.20 27.53
CA ALA A 132 17.84 -2.18 26.41
C ALA A 132 18.12 -3.32 25.43
N ALA A 133 17.79 -4.56 25.81
CA ALA A 133 17.69 -5.67 24.88
C ALA A 133 16.21 -5.88 24.50
N ASN A 134 15.91 -5.89 23.21
CA ASN A 134 14.61 -6.18 22.57
C ASN A 134 13.46 -5.17 22.77
N ALA A 135 13.51 -4.02 22.10
CA ALA A 135 12.29 -3.30 21.73
C ALA A 135 11.92 -3.67 20.28
N SER A 136 10.76 -4.30 20.07
CA SER A 136 10.23 -4.57 18.74
C SER A 136 9.98 -3.25 17.98
N PRO A 137 10.21 -3.20 16.66
CA PRO A 137 9.99 -1.99 15.89
C PRO A 137 8.50 -1.59 15.90
N LEU A 138 8.23 -0.29 15.84
CA LEU A 138 6.89 0.27 15.91
C LEU A 138 6.32 0.43 14.50
N LEU A 139 5.12 -0.09 14.25
CA LEU A 139 4.33 0.24 13.06
C LEU A 139 3.92 1.71 13.09
N VAL A 140 4.38 2.50 12.13
CA VAL A 140 4.09 3.95 12.05
C VAL A 140 3.10 4.32 10.96
N GLY A 141 2.89 3.44 9.99
CA GLY A 141 2.00 3.70 8.86
C GLY A 141 2.11 2.63 7.79
N PHE A 142 1.60 2.97 6.60
CA PHE A 142 1.63 2.10 5.43
C PHE A 142 2.03 2.91 4.21
N VAL A 143 2.58 2.22 3.21
CA VAL A 143 2.67 2.73 1.85
C VAL A 143 1.86 1.82 0.95
N GLY A 144 1.25 2.37 -0.08
CA GLY A 144 0.46 1.62 -1.05
C GLY A 144 0.77 2.00 -2.47
N SER A 145 0.67 1.02 -3.37
CA SER A 145 0.72 1.24 -4.81
C SER A 145 -0.38 0.46 -5.50
N MET A 146 -0.98 1.08 -6.51
CA MET A 146 -1.96 0.48 -7.39
C MET A 146 -1.45 0.59 -8.82
N ALA A 147 -1.59 -0.49 -9.58
CA ALA A 147 -1.24 -0.49 -10.99
C ALA A 147 -2.22 -1.31 -11.81
N HIS A 148 -2.66 -0.72 -12.91
CA HIS A 148 -3.51 -1.40 -13.87
C HIS A 148 -2.70 -2.42 -14.67
N HIS A 149 -3.18 -3.66 -14.67
CA HIS A 149 -2.58 -4.74 -15.42
C HIS A 149 -3.27 -4.88 -16.77
N ALA A 150 -2.50 -5.19 -17.81
CA ALA A 150 -3.05 -5.35 -19.15
C ALA A 150 -3.92 -6.60 -19.27
N ASP A 151 -3.60 -7.65 -18.51
CA ASP A 151 -4.30 -8.93 -18.51
C ASP A 151 -4.22 -9.55 -17.11
N LEU A 152 -5.25 -10.29 -16.70
CA LEU A 152 -5.30 -11.12 -15.49
C LEU A 152 -5.96 -12.49 -15.74
N GLY A 153 -5.99 -12.96 -16.99
CA GLY A 153 -6.53 -14.27 -17.36
C GLY A 153 -8.05 -14.32 -17.46
N GLY A 154 -8.68 -13.22 -17.90
CA GLY A 154 -10.13 -13.16 -18.13
C GLY A 154 -10.59 -13.97 -19.35
N ALA A 155 -11.89 -13.90 -19.67
CA ALA A 155 -12.52 -14.66 -20.75
C ALA A 155 -11.95 -14.35 -22.15
N ALA A 156 -11.27 -13.21 -22.31
CA ALA A 156 -10.49 -12.88 -23.49
C ALA A 156 -9.24 -12.06 -23.11
N PRO A 157 -8.23 -12.02 -23.99
CA PRO A 157 -7.05 -11.19 -23.79
C PRO A 157 -7.44 -9.73 -23.51
N GLY A 158 -6.87 -9.15 -22.46
CA GLY A 158 -7.20 -7.83 -21.94
C GLY A 158 -8.13 -7.83 -20.74
N GLY A 159 -8.75 -8.97 -20.40
CA GLY A 159 -9.65 -9.16 -19.24
C GLY A 159 -11.00 -8.41 -19.29
N THR A 160 -11.10 -7.34 -20.08
CA THR A 160 -12.21 -6.37 -20.08
C THR A 160 -13.12 -6.52 -21.32
N GLN A 161 -13.53 -7.75 -21.63
CA GLN A 161 -14.44 -8.00 -22.74
C GLN A 161 -15.86 -7.50 -22.44
N GLY A 162 -16.55 -6.95 -23.45
CA GLY A 162 -17.98 -6.66 -23.34
C GLY A 162 -18.83 -7.95 -23.30
N GLY A 163 -19.93 -7.93 -22.54
CA GLY A 163 -20.89 -9.03 -22.47
C GLY A 163 -20.57 -10.10 -21.42
N LEU A 164 -19.60 -9.87 -20.54
CA LEU A 164 -19.41 -10.68 -19.34
C LEU A 164 -20.59 -10.45 -18.39
N THR A 165 -21.10 -11.53 -17.80
CA THR A 165 -22.25 -11.52 -16.91
C THR A 165 -21.88 -11.85 -15.46
N GLU A 166 -20.70 -12.42 -15.26
CA GLU A 166 -20.23 -12.90 -13.97
C GLU A 166 -18.77 -12.47 -13.75
N ILE A 167 -18.45 -12.06 -12.52
CA ILE A 167 -17.10 -11.61 -12.12
C ILE A 167 -16.02 -12.65 -12.36
N TYR A 168 -16.37 -13.94 -12.34
CA TYR A 168 -15.43 -15.04 -12.59
C TYR A 168 -14.90 -15.08 -14.02
N GLN A 169 -15.53 -14.33 -14.93
CA GLN A 169 -15.10 -14.22 -16.32
C GLN A 169 -14.10 -13.08 -16.53
N GLU A 170 -13.88 -12.23 -15.52
CA GLU A 170 -13.02 -11.04 -15.62
C GLU A 170 -11.54 -11.31 -15.26
N GLY A 171 -11.24 -12.53 -14.81
CA GLY A 171 -9.87 -12.99 -14.54
C GLY A 171 -9.60 -13.29 -13.07
N LEU A 172 -8.32 -13.34 -12.71
CA LEU A 172 -7.86 -13.74 -11.39
C LEU A 172 -8.23 -12.67 -10.35
N ARG A 173 -9.11 -13.05 -9.43
CA ARG A 173 -9.51 -12.24 -8.30
C ARG A 173 -8.80 -12.69 -7.03
N LEU A 174 -7.94 -11.82 -6.51
CA LEU A 174 -7.19 -11.99 -5.27
C LEU A 174 -7.96 -11.34 -4.10
N PRO A 175 -8.30 -12.14 -3.06
CA PRO A 175 -8.65 -11.56 -1.78
C PRO A 175 -7.40 -10.92 -1.16
N MET A 176 -7.57 -10.27 -0.01
CA MET A 176 -6.46 -9.63 0.68
C MET A 176 -5.52 -10.67 1.30
N VAL A 177 -4.37 -10.85 0.66
CA VAL A 177 -3.38 -11.88 1.00
C VAL A 177 -1.97 -11.29 0.99
N LYS A 178 -1.04 -11.95 1.69
CA LYS A 178 0.37 -11.54 1.69
C LYS A 178 1.10 -12.15 0.50
N LEU A 179 1.55 -11.29 -0.41
CA LEU A 179 2.43 -11.63 -1.54
C LEU A 179 3.88 -11.85 -1.09
N TYR A 180 4.33 -11.04 -0.13
CA TYR A 180 5.58 -11.24 0.59
C TYR A 180 5.31 -11.34 2.08
N LYS A 181 6.01 -12.26 2.75
CA LYS A 181 5.98 -12.49 4.19
C LYS A 181 7.38 -12.27 4.74
N LYS A 182 7.59 -11.20 5.53
CA LYS A 182 8.89 -10.84 6.10
C LYS A 182 10.03 -10.74 5.06
N GLY A 183 9.73 -10.13 3.92
CA GLY A 183 10.67 -9.97 2.81
C GLY A 183 10.88 -11.22 1.97
N GLN A 184 10.18 -12.32 2.25
CA GLN A 184 10.25 -13.55 1.46
C GLN A 184 9.00 -13.69 0.60
N GLU A 185 9.22 -14.04 -0.67
CA GLU A 185 8.17 -14.27 -1.65
C GLU A 185 7.31 -15.49 -1.27
N ASP A 186 5.99 -15.37 -1.41
CA ASP A 186 5.10 -16.52 -1.31
C ASP A 186 5.09 -17.32 -2.62
N ALA A 187 5.93 -18.36 -2.69
CA ALA A 187 6.08 -19.18 -3.90
C ALA A 187 4.79 -19.86 -4.35
N GLU A 188 3.85 -20.16 -3.44
CA GLU A 188 2.57 -20.77 -3.81
C GLU A 188 1.67 -19.76 -4.50
N LEU A 189 1.61 -18.52 -3.98
CA LEU A 189 0.84 -17.45 -4.59
C LEU A 189 1.42 -17.03 -5.94
N PHE A 190 2.75 -16.92 -6.06
CA PHE A 190 3.39 -16.66 -7.34
C PHE A 190 3.19 -17.81 -8.34
N GLY A 191 3.15 -19.06 -7.87
CA GLY A 191 2.78 -20.21 -8.70
C GLY A 191 1.36 -20.07 -9.29
N ILE A 192 0.40 -19.60 -8.49
CA ILE A 192 -0.96 -19.30 -8.97
C ILE A 192 -0.94 -18.17 -9.99
N LEU A 193 -0.23 -17.07 -9.70
CA LEU A 193 -0.16 -15.91 -10.59
C LEU A 193 0.43 -16.29 -11.96
N ASN A 194 1.60 -16.93 -11.98
CA ASN A 194 2.30 -17.33 -13.21
C ASN A 194 1.52 -18.35 -14.07
N ASN A 195 0.59 -19.09 -13.47
CA ASN A 195 -0.24 -20.04 -14.22
C ASN A 195 -1.46 -19.38 -14.87
N ASN A 196 -1.87 -18.20 -14.40
CA ASN A 196 -3.08 -17.50 -14.88
C ASN A 196 -2.76 -16.25 -15.70
N ILE A 197 -1.53 -15.72 -15.63
CA ILE A 197 -1.14 -14.41 -16.17
C ILE A 197 0.25 -14.48 -16.82
#